data_AF-A0A164LNY6-F1
#
_entry.id   AF-A0A164LNY6-F1
#
_cell.length_a   1.000
_cell.length_b   1.000
_cell.length_c   1.000
_cell.angle_alpha   90.00
_cell.angle_beta   90.00
_cell.angle_gamma   90.00
#
_symmetry.space_group_name_H-M   'P 1'
#
loop_
_entity.id
_entity.type
_entity.pdbx_description
1 polymer ?
#
loop_
_entity_poly.entity_id
_entity_poly.type
_entity_poly.pdbx_seq_one_letter_code
_entity_poly.pdbx_strand_id
1 'polypeptide(L)'
;MSLLSLIDDLFSCLCLFSRLKTELQFLRKKGALKTCTTESQAVTIAAGTAADHHSVNGRCCARCRTGLGRIINRGALCKSCRQRVCKACREYNVPKASGSTGGTDWVCTVCYKTA
;
A
#
# COMPACT_ATOMS: atom_id res chain seq x y z
N MET A 1 4.26 -24.18 -40.44
CA MET A 1 4.19 -22.85 -39.84
C MET A 1 4.69 -21.86 -40.88
N SER A 2 3.78 -21.09 -41.48
CA SER A 2 4.09 -20.27 -42.64
C SER A 2 4.83 -19.00 -42.22
N LEU A 3 5.79 -18.54 -43.02
CA LEU A 3 6.57 -17.33 -42.73
C LEU A 3 5.70 -16.11 -42.41
N LEU A 4 4.51 -16.03 -43.02
CA LEU A 4 3.51 -14.97 -42.80
C LEU A 4 3.00 -14.91 -41.36
N SER A 5 2.71 -16.06 -40.72
CA SER A 5 2.18 -16.06 -39.35
C SER A 5 3.22 -15.54 -38.35
N LEU A 6 4.51 -15.82 -38.57
CA LEU A 6 5.59 -15.27 -37.74
C LEU A 6 5.72 -13.74 -37.87
N ILE A 7 5.42 -13.18 -39.05
CA ILE A 7 5.49 -11.75 -39.31
C ILE A 7 4.32 -11.02 -38.64
N ASP A 8 3.12 -11.58 -38.71
CA ASP A 8 1.93 -11.07 -38.01
C ASP A 8 2.11 -11.10 -36.49
N ASP A 9 2.67 -12.18 -35.94
CA ASP A 9 3.00 -12.29 -34.51
C ASP A 9 4.04 -11.24 -34.10
N LEU A 10 5.07 -11.02 -34.92
CA LEU A 10 6.09 -10.01 -34.66
C LEU A 10 5.52 -8.59 -34.69
N PHE A 11 4.65 -8.29 -35.66
CA PHE A 11 3.98 -6.99 -35.78
C PHE A 11 3.02 -6.76 -34.60
N SER A 12 2.25 -7.77 -34.23
CA SER A 12 1.37 -7.75 -33.05
C SER A 12 2.17 -7.51 -31.77
N CYS A 13 3.31 -8.19 -31.59
CA CYS A 13 4.23 -7.94 -30.49
C CYS A 13 4.76 -6.49 -30.51
N LEU A 14 5.23 -5.98 -31.65
CA LEU A 14 5.73 -4.61 -31.80
C LEU A 14 4.66 -3.57 -31.44
N CYS A 15 3.42 -3.75 -31.88
CA CYS A 15 2.29 -2.90 -31.53
C CYS A 15 1.96 -2.96 -30.04
N LEU A 16 1.96 -4.16 -29.44
CA LEU A 16 1.73 -4.36 -28.01
C LEU A 16 2.82 -3.69 -27.16
N PHE A 17 4.10 -3.89 -27.53
CA PHE A 17 5.25 -3.26 -26.87
C PHE A 17 5.19 -1.73 -26.97
N SER A 18 4.82 -1.20 -28.14
CA SER A 18 4.67 0.25 -28.34
C SER A 18 3.56 0.81 -27.45
N ARG A 19 2.40 0.15 -27.40
CA ARG A 19 1.27 0.56 -26.55
C ARG A 19 1.61 0.49 -25.06
N LEU A 20 2.27 -0.59 -24.60
CA LEU A 20 2.73 -0.70 -23.22
C LEU A 20 3.75 0.40 -22.87
N LYS A 21 4.68 0.70 -23.78
CA LYS A 21 5.67 1.76 -23.58
C LYS A 21 5.00 3.13 -23.44
N THR A 22 4.00 3.43 -24.25
CA THR A 22 3.19 4.65 -24.15
C THR A 22 2.43 4.71 -22.82
N GLU A 23 1.76 3.63 -22.42
CA GLU A 23 1.09 3.53 -21.11
C GLU A 23 2.07 3.73 -19.94
N LEU A 24 3.26 3.14 -20.00
CA LEU A 24 4.28 3.27 -18.97
C LEU A 24 4.83 4.71 -18.90
N GLN A 25 5.06 5.35 -20.04
CA GLN A 25 5.45 6.77 -20.11
C GLN A 25 4.34 7.68 -19.58
N PHE A 26 3.09 7.36 -19.88
CA PHE A 26 1.93 8.08 -19.38
C PHE A 26 1.78 7.94 -17.87
N LEU A 27 1.93 6.74 -17.31
CA LEU A 27 1.91 6.48 -15.88
C LEU A 27 3.09 7.15 -15.15
N ARG A 28 4.27 7.19 -15.77
CA ARG A 28 5.45 7.95 -15.27
C ARG A 28 5.18 9.45 -15.27
N LYS A 29 4.60 9.99 -16.34
CA LYS A 29 4.21 11.41 -16.44
C LYS A 29 3.10 11.77 -15.46
N LYS A 30 2.20 10.84 -15.17
CA LYS A 30 1.08 11.00 -14.23
C LYS A 30 1.44 10.80 -12.76
N GLY A 31 2.64 10.30 -12.44
CA GLY A 31 3.06 10.07 -11.05
C GLY A 31 2.13 9.10 -10.31
N ALA A 32 2.07 7.84 -10.76
CA ALA A 32 1.17 6.79 -10.25
C ALA A 32 1.41 6.31 -8.79
N LEU A 33 2.05 7.11 -7.93
CA LEU A 33 2.03 6.92 -6.48
C LEU A 33 1.42 8.16 -5.83
N LYS A 34 0.12 8.09 -5.55
CA LYS A 34 -0.49 8.93 -4.53
C LYS A 34 -0.03 8.38 -3.18
N THR A 35 1.15 8.77 -2.74
CA THR A 35 1.51 8.65 -1.32
C THR A 35 0.50 9.46 -0.53
N CYS A 36 0.22 9.07 0.70
CA CYS A 36 -0.76 9.72 1.55
C CYS A 36 -0.25 11.09 2.04
N THR A 37 -0.07 12.02 1.11
CA THR A 37 0.00 13.45 1.38
C THR A 37 -1.43 13.95 1.44
N THR A 38 -1.91 14.22 2.66
CA THR A 38 -3.01 15.16 2.83
C THR A 38 -2.63 16.45 2.12
N GLU A 39 -3.58 16.99 1.38
CA GLU A 39 -3.50 18.17 0.55
C GLU A 39 -2.89 19.35 1.31
N SER A 40 -1.57 19.53 1.22
CA SER A 40 -0.84 20.78 1.48
C SER A 40 0.65 20.54 1.24
N GLN A 41 1.18 21.27 0.24
CA GLN A 41 2.59 21.47 -0.09
C GLN A 41 3.42 20.29 -0.61
N ALA A 42 3.74 20.41 -1.89
CA ALA A 42 4.85 19.76 -2.56
C ALA A 42 6.16 20.04 -1.81
N VAL A 43 6.79 18.99 -1.29
CA VAL A 43 8.23 19.00 -1.01
C VAL A 43 8.83 17.80 -1.74
N THR A 44 9.73 18.12 -2.66
CA THR A 44 10.59 17.20 -3.41
C THR A 44 11.28 16.21 -2.47
N ILE A 45 11.10 14.90 -2.69
CA ILE A 45 11.88 13.87 -1.99
C ILE A 45 12.95 13.35 -2.93
N ALA A 46 14.18 13.82 -2.68
CA ALA A 46 15.40 13.20 -3.19
C ALA A 46 15.59 11.80 -2.58
N ALA A 47 16.25 10.95 -3.35
CA ALA A 47 16.54 9.56 -3.03
C ALA A 47 17.27 9.40 -1.68
N GLY A 48 16.81 8.42 -0.90
CA GLY A 48 17.56 7.57 0.04
C GLY A 48 18.52 8.20 1.04
N THR A 49 18.31 7.92 2.33
CA THR A 49 19.27 7.22 3.22
C THR A 49 18.62 6.97 4.57
N ALA A 50 19.00 5.85 5.18
CA ALA A 50 18.61 5.49 6.54
C ALA A 50 19.33 6.41 7.54
N ALA A 51 18.60 7.31 8.19
CA ALA A 51 18.93 7.83 9.52
C ALA A 51 17.74 8.65 10.03
N ASP A 52 17.27 8.24 11.21
CA ASP A 52 16.58 9.00 12.24
C ASP A 52 16.27 10.47 11.91
N HIS A 53 15.14 10.69 11.23
CA HIS A 53 14.51 11.99 11.11
C HIS A 53 13.07 11.79 11.51
N HIS A 54 12.65 12.44 12.62
CA HIS A 54 11.28 12.45 13.13
C HIS A 54 10.35 13.06 12.09
N SER A 55 10.04 12.23 11.10
CA SER A 55 9.43 12.57 9.84
C SER A 55 7.97 12.92 10.10
N VAL A 56 7.61 14.14 9.73
CA VAL A 56 6.23 14.60 9.58
C VAL A 56 5.62 13.97 8.31
N ASN A 57 6.00 12.73 7.94
CA ASN A 57 5.42 12.00 6.81
C ASN A 57 4.35 11.05 7.34
N GLY A 58 3.14 11.22 6.81
CA GLY A 58 1.89 10.62 7.29
C GLY A 58 2.00 9.14 7.64
N ARG A 59 1.63 8.82 8.88
CA ARG A 59 1.35 7.45 9.29
C ARG A 59 0.09 7.04 8.54
N CYS A 60 0.10 5.96 7.77
CA CYS A 60 -1.09 5.54 7.02
C CYS A 60 -1.48 4.12 7.41
N CYS A 61 -2.76 3.82 7.33
CA CYS A 61 -3.25 2.48 7.62
C CYS A 61 -2.70 1.49 6.58
N ALA A 62 -2.07 0.40 7.03
CA ALA A 62 -1.52 -0.63 6.14
C ALA A 62 -2.59 -1.37 5.31
N ARG A 63 -3.89 -1.17 5.58
CA ARG A 63 -5.00 -1.81 4.86
C ARG A 63 -5.72 -0.84 3.95
N CYS A 64 -6.32 0.21 4.50
CA CYS A 64 -7.11 1.16 3.72
C CYS A 64 -6.31 2.39 3.24
N ARG A 65 -5.04 2.53 3.64
CA ARG A 65 -4.16 3.67 3.31
C ARG A 65 -4.63 5.04 3.79
N THR A 66 -5.74 5.13 4.52
CA THR A 66 -6.20 6.36 5.18
C THR A 66 -5.10 6.89 6.11
N GLY A 67 -4.91 8.20 6.11
CA GLY A 67 -4.03 8.88 7.04
C GLY A 67 -4.42 8.61 8.49
N LEU A 68 -3.43 8.34 9.32
CA LEU A 68 -3.54 8.14 10.76
C LEU A 68 -3.10 9.43 11.44
N GLY A 69 -3.95 9.94 12.32
CA GLY A 69 -3.64 11.16 13.06
C GLY A 69 -2.56 10.93 14.12
N ARG A 70 -2.06 12.03 14.69
CA ARG A 70 -1.14 11.95 15.83
C ARG A 70 -1.85 11.75 17.16
N ILE A 71 -3.11 12.20 17.27
CA ILE A 71 -3.90 12.20 18.51
C ILE A 71 -5.12 11.28 18.41
N ILE A 72 -5.99 11.57 17.44
CA ILE A 72 -7.17 10.77 17.12
C ILE A 72 -6.83 9.90 15.90
N ASN A 73 -7.35 8.67 15.83
CA ASN A 73 -7.09 7.75 14.73
C ASN A 73 -5.59 7.45 14.51
N ARG A 74 -4.78 7.36 15.58
CA ARG A 74 -3.33 7.01 15.52
C ARG A 74 -3.02 5.62 14.95
N GLY A 75 -4.05 4.79 14.84
CA GLY A 75 -3.93 3.38 14.54
C GLY A 75 -3.24 2.59 15.66
N ALA A 76 -3.16 1.28 15.49
CA ALA A 76 -2.46 0.36 16.40
C ALA A 76 -1.85 -0.80 15.60
N LEU A 77 -0.85 -1.47 16.16
CA LEU A 77 -0.18 -2.59 15.50
C LEU A 77 -1.05 -3.84 15.62
N CYS A 78 -1.24 -4.55 14.51
CA CYS A 78 -1.89 -5.85 14.49
C CYS A 78 -1.07 -6.86 15.32
N LYS A 79 -1.70 -7.65 16.18
CA LYS A 79 -0.99 -8.64 17.02
C LYS A 79 -0.31 -9.76 16.24
N SER A 80 -0.86 -10.12 15.07
CA SER A 80 -0.30 -11.15 14.19
C SER A 80 0.82 -10.57 13.29
N CYS A 81 0.49 -9.67 12.36
CA CYS A 81 1.46 -9.18 11.37
C CYS A 81 2.22 -7.91 11.74
N ARG A 82 1.97 -7.32 12.91
CA ARG A 82 2.61 -6.10 13.43
C ARG A 82 2.46 -4.84 12.57
N GLN A 83 1.64 -4.87 11.52
CA GLN A 83 1.34 -3.70 10.70
C GLN A 83 0.38 -2.72 11.40
N ARG A 84 0.61 -1.41 11.23
CA ARG A 84 -0.23 -0.36 11.85
C ARG A 84 -1.53 -0.17 11.07
N VAL A 85 -2.68 -0.27 11.74
CA VAL A 85 -4.00 -0.16 11.11
C VAL A 85 -4.94 0.79 11.87
N CYS A 86 -5.82 1.46 11.12
CA CYS A 86 -6.90 2.28 11.67
C CYS A 86 -7.93 1.41 12.42
N LYS A 87 -8.85 2.04 13.16
CA LYS A 87 -9.89 1.33 13.93
C LYS A 87 -10.82 0.49 13.04
N ALA A 88 -11.18 1.00 11.86
CA ALA A 88 -12.08 0.32 10.92
C ALA A 88 -11.48 -0.94 10.26
N CYS A 89 -10.15 -1.12 10.34
CA CYS A 89 -9.48 -2.30 9.78
C CYS A 89 -9.11 -3.34 10.85
N ARG A 90 -9.78 -3.30 12.01
CA ARG A 90 -9.57 -4.23 13.14
C ARG A 90 -10.79 -5.15 13.28
N GLU A 91 -10.52 -6.42 13.52
CA GLU A 91 -11.52 -7.46 13.78
C GLU A 91 -11.34 -7.96 15.21
N TYR A 92 -12.41 -7.92 15.99
CA TYR A 92 -12.39 -8.12 17.46
C TYR A 92 -12.91 -9.50 17.91
N ASN A 93 -13.42 -10.31 16.99
CA ASN A 93 -13.97 -11.65 17.27
C ASN A 93 -12.89 -12.72 17.29
N VAL A 94 -11.71 -12.42 17.86
CA VAL A 94 -10.64 -13.41 18.04
C VAL A 94 -10.71 -13.98 19.46
N PRO A 95 -10.49 -15.30 19.66
CA PRO A 95 -10.41 -15.88 20.99
C PRO A 95 -9.38 -15.10 21.81
N LYS A 96 -9.76 -14.65 23.01
CA LYS A 96 -8.80 -13.95 23.88
C LYS A 96 -7.62 -14.88 24.12
N ALA A 97 -6.41 -14.41 23.84
CA ALA A 97 -5.23 -15.11 24.31
C ALA A 97 -5.33 -15.25 25.84
N SER A 98 -5.26 -16.49 26.34
CA SER A 98 -5.39 -16.82 27.75
C SER A 98 -4.37 -16.00 28.56
N GLY A 99 -4.85 -15.03 29.34
CA GLY A 99 -4.01 -14.16 30.18
C GLY A 99 -4.11 -12.65 29.93
N SER A 100 -4.91 -12.17 28.97
CA SER A 100 -5.09 -10.71 28.81
C SER A 100 -6.12 -10.13 29.79
N THR A 101 -5.67 -9.48 30.86
CA THR A 101 -6.50 -8.83 31.90
C THR A 101 -7.16 -7.51 31.45
N GLY A 102 -7.04 -7.11 30.18
CA GLY A 102 -7.67 -5.88 29.68
C GLY A 102 -7.71 -5.77 28.16
N GLY A 103 -8.90 -5.46 27.63
CA GLY A 103 -9.16 -5.18 26.21
C GLY A 103 -9.68 -6.38 25.41
N THR A 104 -10.62 -6.14 24.50
CA THR A 104 -11.00 -7.11 23.46
C THR A 104 -9.80 -7.33 22.54
N ASP A 105 -9.42 -8.59 22.37
CA ASP A 105 -8.34 -8.97 21.48
C ASP A 105 -8.74 -8.67 20.02
N TRP A 106 -7.79 -8.28 19.17
CA TRP A 106 -8.08 -7.95 17.78
C TRP A 106 -6.88 -8.21 16.86
N VAL A 107 -7.19 -8.51 15.60
CA VAL A 107 -6.23 -8.59 14.49
C VAL A 107 -6.72 -7.76 13.32
N CYS A 108 -5.86 -7.46 12.34
CA CYS A 108 -6.31 -6.73 11.17
C CYS A 108 -7.19 -7.61 10.27
N THR A 109 -8.06 -7.00 9.47
CA THR A 109 -8.98 -7.68 8.53
C THR A 109 -8.34 -8.75 7.64
N VAL A 110 -7.07 -8.57 7.24
CA VAL A 110 -6.33 -9.57 6.47
C VAL A 110 -5.97 -10.78 7.32
N CYS A 111 -5.34 -10.56 8.47
CA CYS A 111 -4.99 -11.64 9.39
C CYS A 111 -6.22 -12.40 9.90
N TYR A 112 -7.36 -11.72 10.06
CA TYR A 112 -8.62 -12.37 10.45
C TYR A 112 -9.11 -13.37 9.39
N LYS A 113 -8.99 -13.03 8.10
CA LYS A 113 -9.40 -13.91 7.00
C LYS A 113 -8.46 -15.10 6.78
N THR A 114 -7.24 -15.02 7.29
CA THR A 114 -6.20 -16.05 7.14
C THR A 114 -5.90 -16.78 8.44
N ALA A 115 -6.67 -16.52 9.50
CA ALA A 115 -6.54 -17.16 10.80
C ALA A 115 -7.20 -18.54 10.82
#